data_AF-A0A430UI42-F1
#
_entry.id   AF-A0A430UI42-F1
#
_cell.length_a   1.000
_cell.length_b   1.000
_cell.length_c   1.000
_cell.angle_alpha   90.00
_cell.angle_beta   90.00
_cell.angle_gamma   90.00
#
_symmetry.space_group_name_H-M   'P 1'
#
loop_
_entity.id
_entity.type
_entity.pdbx_description
1 polymer ?
#
loop_
_entity_poly.entity_id
_entity_poly.type
_entity_poly.pdbx_seq_one_letter_code
_entity_poly.pdbx_strand_id
1 'polypeptide(L)'
;MYQVDLVPYATTVLRFGEGVRYVATGWPYVQVQVLEGALVLLRPLVKEGEGELWVMLQDGREYRLMLVVREGVIARTYRFF
;
A
#
# COMPACT_ATOMS: atom_id res chain seq x y z
N MET A 1 -2.77 13.40 -2.98
CA MET A 1 -1.83 12.24 -2.92
C MET A 1 -1.72 11.85 -1.45
N TYR A 2 -1.97 10.58 -1.11
CA TYR A 2 -1.90 10.12 0.28
C TYR A 2 -0.54 9.49 0.54
N GLN A 3 0.06 9.75 1.71
CA GLN A 3 1.29 9.08 2.14
C GLN A 3 0.95 7.86 3.00
N VAL A 4 1.65 6.75 2.74
CA VAL A 4 1.60 5.52 3.52
C VAL A 4 3.02 5.25 4.03
N ASP A 5 3.20 5.33 5.35
CA ASP A 5 4.46 4.98 5.97
C ASP A 5 4.50 3.47 6.21
N LEU A 6 5.58 2.85 5.74
CA LEU A 6 5.82 1.43 5.80
C LEU A 6 6.92 1.14 6.83
N VAL A 7 6.74 0.07 7.58
CA VAL A 7 7.75 -0.43 8.51
C VAL A 7 8.70 -1.37 7.77
N PRO A 8 10.03 -1.22 7.90
CA PRO A 8 11.00 -2.10 7.26
C PRO A 8 10.69 -3.58 7.48
N TYR A 9 10.65 -4.34 6.39
CA TYR A 9 10.44 -5.80 6.36
C TYR A 9 9.13 -6.34 6.96
N ALA A 10 8.25 -5.47 7.46
CA ALA A 10 6.98 -5.82 8.07
C ALA A 10 5.79 -5.54 7.14
N THR A 11 4.65 -6.17 7.43
CA THR A 11 3.45 -6.02 6.61
C THR A 11 2.62 -4.82 7.07
N THR A 12 2.33 -3.92 6.14
CA THR A 12 1.35 -2.83 6.29
C THR A 12 0.07 -3.22 5.56
N VAL A 13 -1.09 -2.91 6.16
CA VAL A 13 -2.40 -3.26 5.60
C VAL A 13 -3.12 -2.00 5.16
N LEU A 14 -3.52 -1.94 3.89
CA LEU A 14 -4.48 -0.97 3.38
C LEU A 14 -5.85 -1.66 3.24
N ARG A 15 -6.89 -1.10 3.85
CA ARG A 15 -8.27 -1.57 3.73
C ARG A 15 -9.08 -0.57 2.92
N PHE A 16 -9.72 -1.05 1.87
CA PHE A 16 -10.65 -0.27 1.05
C PHE A 16 -12.09 -0.63 1.38
N GLY A 17 -13.01 0.33 1.23
CA GLY A 17 -14.46 0.14 1.40
C GLY A 17 -15.14 -0.56 0.22
N GLU A 18 -14.41 -0.79 -0.86
CA GLU A 18 -14.88 -1.42 -2.10
C GLU A 18 -13.81 -2.39 -2.61
N GLY A 19 -14.20 -3.35 -3.45
CA GLY A 19 -13.31 -4.30 -4.08
C GLY A 19 -12.22 -3.62 -4.93
N VAL A 20 -11.01 -4.16 -4.86
CA VAL A 20 -9.85 -3.73 -5.65
C VAL A 20 -9.93 -4.39 -7.02
N ARG A 21 -9.93 -3.57 -8.08
CA ARG A 21 -9.87 -4.00 -9.47
C ARG A 21 -8.44 -4.25 -9.92
N TYR A 22 -7.52 -3.33 -9.62
CA TYR A 22 -6.09 -3.54 -9.86
C TYR A 22 -5.23 -2.80 -8.84
N VAL A 23 -4.00 -3.30 -8.66
CA VAL A 23 -2.92 -2.63 -7.94
C VAL A 23 -1.68 -2.62 -8.83
N ALA A 24 -1.02 -1.48 -8.94
CA ALA A 24 0.21 -1.33 -9.71
C ALA A 24 1.22 -0.50 -8.93
N THR A 25 2.50 -0.84 -9.06
CA THR A 25 3.60 -0.05 -8.54
C THR A 25 4.78 -0.13 -9.50
N GLY A 26 5.46 1.00 -9.70
CA GLY A 26 6.74 1.03 -10.40
C GLY A 26 7.93 0.75 -9.48
N TRP A 27 7.67 0.51 -8.19
CA TRP A 27 8.71 0.38 -7.18
C TRP A 27 9.00 -1.10 -6.90
N PRO A 28 10.17 -1.63 -7.31
CA PRO A 28 10.45 -3.07 -7.25
C PRO A 28 10.73 -3.60 -5.84
N TYR A 29 10.83 -2.70 -4.85
CA TYR A 29 11.23 -3.03 -3.48
C TYR A 29 10.06 -3.20 -2.52
N VAL A 30 8.84 -3.37 -3.03
CA VAL A 30 7.66 -3.68 -2.23
C VAL A 30 6.94 -4.90 -2.80
N GLN A 31 6.67 -5.87 -1.93
CA GLN A 31 5.76 -6.96 -2.23
C GLN A 31 4.33 -6.47 -2.01
N VAL A 32 3.48 -6.76 -2.98
CA VAL A 32 2.06 -6.40 -2.98
C VAL A 32 1.24 -7.68 -3.04
N GLN A 33 0.28 -7.83 -2.14
CA GLN A 33 -0.69 -8.92 -2.17
C GLN A 33 -2.09 -8.37 -1.93
N VAL A 34 -3.06 -8.84 -2.73
CA VAL A 34 -4.48 -8.53 -2.51
C VAL A 34 -5.14 -9.72 -1.83
N LEU A 35 -5.81 -9.47 -0.70
CA LEU A 35 -6.58 -10.46 0.05
C LEU A 35 -8.04 -10.05 0.15
N GLU A 36 -8.94 -11.04 0.12
CA GLU A 36 -10.38 -10.85 0.32
C GLU A 36 -11.02 -9.78 -0.58
N GLY A 37 -10.41 -9.53 -1.74
CA GLY A 37 -10.86 -8.51 -2.70
C GLY A 37 -10.67 -7.06 -2.29
N ALA A 38 -10.57 -6.72 -0.99
CA ALA A 38 -10.55 -5.32 -0.52
C ALA A 38 -9.35 -4.95 0.38
N LEU A 39 -8.49 -5.92 0.71
CA LEU A 39 -7.28 -5.69 1.51
C LEU A 39 -6.04 -5.72 0.59
N VAL A 40 -5.21 -4.68 0.69
CA VAL A 40 -3.90 -4.64 0.03
C VAL A 40 -2.83 -4.71 1.11
N LEU A 41 -2.06 -5.80 1.09
CA LEU A 41 -0.89 -6.00 1.95
C LEU A 41 0.35 -5.47 1.23
N LEU A 42 1.12 -4.66 1.94
CA LEU A 42 2.38 -4.10 1.47
C LEU A 42 3.50 -4.53 2.39
N ARG A 43 4.54 -5.16 1.83
CA ARG A 43 5.74 -5.52 2.58
C ARG A 43 6.98 -4.97 1.87
N PRO A 44 7.67 -3.96 2.43
CA PRO A 44 8.90 -3.49 1.84
C PRO A 44 10.03 -4.52 2.02
N LEU A 45 10.92 -4.55 1.05
CA LEU A 45 12.11 -5.43 1.01
C LEU A 45 13.40 -4.67 1.31
N VAL A 46 13.29 -3.41 1.72
CA VAL A 46 14.40 -2.48 1.99
C VAL A 46 14.22 -1.83 3.37
N LYS A 47 15.31 -1.27 3.90
CA LYS A 47 15.29 -0.50 5.15
C LYS A 47 14.72 0.91 5.00
N GLU A 48 14.99 1.54 3.85
CA GLU A 48 14.57 2.90 3.55
C GLU A 48 14.29 3.02 2.05
N GLY A 49 13.40 3.94 1.70
CA GLY A 49 13.11 4.26 0.30
C GLY A 49 11.69 4.77 0.11
N GLU A 50 11.43 5.27 -1.09
CA GLU A 50 10.13 5.79 -1.48
C GLU A 50 9.71 5.26 -2.86
N GLY A 51 8.41 5.20 -3.09
CA GLY A 51 7.85 4.72 -4.34
C GLY A 51 6.36 4.98 -4.43
N GLU A 52 5.80 4.84 -5.63
CA GLU A 52 4.39 5.11 -5.86
C GLU A 52 3.57 3.81 -5.98
N LEU A 53 2.34 3.86 -5.49
CA LEU A 53 1.36 2.78 -5.59
C LEU A 53 0.04 3.34 -6.14
N TRP A 54 -0.51 2.67 -7.14
CA TRP A 54 -1.81 2.95 -7.72
C TRP A 54 -2.77 1.83 -7.39
N VAL A 55 -3.96 2.19 -6.94
CA VAL A 55 -5.06 1.27 -6.67
C VAL A 55 -6.30 1.79 -7.37
N MET A 56 -6.95 0.95 -8.17
CA MET A 56 -8.28 1.23 -8.72
C MET A 56 -9.28 0.28 -8.08
N LEU A 57 -10.41 0.82 -7.64
CA LEU A 57 -11.52 0.06 -7.09
C LEU A 57 -12.53 -0.32 -8.18
N GLN A 58 -13.39 -1.28 -7.89
CA GLN A 58 -14.39 -1.80 -8.84
C GLN A 58 -15.43 -0.75 -9.24
N ASP A 59 -15.71 0.22 -8.35
CA ASP A 59 -16.60 1.36 -8.61
C ASP A 59 -15.95 2.49 -9.45
N GLY A 60 -14.67 2.33 -9.82
CA GLY A 60 -13.92 3.28 -10.64
C GLY A 60 -13.15 4.34 -9.86
N ARG A 61 -13.20 4.36 -8.53
CA ARG A 61 -12.33 5.25 -7.74
C ARG A 61 -10.86 4.85 -7.86
N GLU A 62 -10.00 5.85 -7.92
CA GLU A 62 -8.55 5.68 -8.05
C GLU A 62 -7.81 6.35 -6.88
N TYR A 63 -6.81 5.65 -6.36
CA TYR A 63 -5.93 6.13 -5.31
C TYR A 63 -4.48 6.09 -5.79
N ARG A 64 -3.81 7.25 -5.73
CA ARG A 64 -2.35 7.37 -5.89
C ARG A 64 -1.73 7.64 -4.53
N LEU A 65 -0.93 6.68 -4.08
CA LEU A 65 -0.32 6.63 -2.76
C LEU A 65 1.20 6.76 -2.90
N MET A 66 1.82 7.61 -2.07
CA MET A 66 3.27 7.64 -1.88
C MET A 66 3.62 6.68 -0.74
N LEU A 67 4.39 5.64 -1.05
CA LEU A 67 4.93 4.71 -0.08
C LEU A 67 6.26 5.26 0.44
N VAL A 68 6.43 5.30 1.76
CA VAL A 68 7.71 5.71 2.37
C VAL A 68 8.11 4.69 3.42
N VAL A 69 9.27 4.06 3.25
CA VAL A 69 9.88 3.20 4.27
C VAL A 69 10.94 4.00 4.99
N ARG A 70 10.86 4.01 6.32
CA ARG A 70 11.89 4.60 7.18
C ARG A 70 11.92 3.88 8.53
N GLU A 71 13.05 3.89 9.19
CA GLU A 71 13.17 3.33 10.55
C GLU A 71 12.36 4.16 11.57
N GLY A 72 12.01 3.56 12.70
CA GLY A 72 11.27 4.23 13.79
C GLY A 72 9.76 4.41 13.55
N VAL A 73 9.21 3.89 12.44
CA VAL A 73 7.76 3.87 12.18
C VAL A 73 7.11 2.69 12.89
N ILE A 74 5.93 2.91 13.46
CA ILE A 74 5.08 1.87 14.04
C ILE A 74 4.10 1.37 12.97
N ALA A 75 3.90 0.05 12.89
CA ALA A 75 2.99 -0.55 11.92
C ALA A 75 1.54 -0.05 12.13
N ARG A 76 0.84 0.26 11.03
CA ARG A 76 -0.52 0.82 11.03
C ARG A 76 -1.38 0.19 9.96
N THR A 77 -2.68 0.23 10.17
CA THR A 77 -3.68 -0.07 9.13
C THR A 77 -4.21 1.24 8.58
N TYR A 78 -4.15 1.41 7.26
CA TYR A 78 -4.75 2.55 6.57
C TYR A 78 -6.13 2.16 6.07
N ARG A 79 -7.08 3.08 6.14
CA ARG A 79 -8.47 2.85 5.72
C ARG A 79 -8.89 3.91 4.70
N PHE A 80 -9.48 3.46 3.59
CA PHE A 80 -9.96 4.30 2.50
C PHE A 80 -11.42 3.94 2.22
N PHE A 81 -12.34 4.89 2.39
CA PHE A 81 -13.78 4.69 2.23
C PHE A 81 -14.37 5.69 1.27
#